data_AF-A0A8S3F1G9-F1
#
_entry.id   AF-A0A8S3F1G9-F1
#
_cell.length_a   1.000
_cell.length_b   1.000
_cell.length_c   1.000
_cell.angle_alpha   90.00
_cell.angle_beta   90.00
_cell.angle_gamma   90.00
#
_symmetry.space_group_name_H-M   'P 1'
#
loop_
_entity.id
_entity.type
_entity.pdbx_description
1 polymer ?
#
loop_
_entity_poly.entity_id
_entity_poly.type
_entity_poly.pdbx_seq_one_letter_code
_entity_poly.pdbx_strand_id
1 'polypeptide(L)'
;MEKALAIREHEVKPKNELDIATCVGNISNILHDQGDIERSLSYAIRTADLLSKCGKDDTRFAAALNNLGAIYRTKGDFVKAREYFERALKSLPDEKHPYRRSALANITALETIEKMKK
;
A
#
# COMPACT_ATOMS: atom_id res chain seq x y z
N MET A 1 -24.16 -18.79 -31.75
CA MET A 1 -22.93 -17.97 -31.71
C MET A 1 -22.90 -17.14 -30.42
N GLU A 2 -22.98 -17.77 -29.24
CA GLU A 2 -23.06 -17.05 -27.94
C GLU A 2 -21.98 -17.48 -26.93
N LYS A 3 -20.92 -18.16 -27.40
CA LYS A 3 -19.80 -18.58 -26.53
C LYS A 3 -18.51 -17.77 -26.72
N ALA A 4 -18.52 -16.75 -27.58
CA ALA A 4 -17.35 -15.91 -27.83
C ALA A 4 -17.30 -14.61 -27.01
N LEU A 5 -18.37 -14.25 -26.28
CA LEU A 5 -18.44 -13.00 -25.53
C LEU A 5 -17.98 -13.10 -24.07
N ALA A 6 -17.76 -14.31 -23.54
CA ALA A 6 -17.38 -14.50 -22.13
C ALA A 6 -15.86 -14.44 -21.87
N ILE A 7 -15.03 -14.37 -22.91
CA ILE A 7 -13.56 -14.41 -22.77
C ILE A 7 -12.94 -13.00 -22.81
N ARG A 8 -13.72 -11.95 -23.14
CA ARG A 8 -13.20 -10.59 -23.31
C ARG A 8 -13.56 -9.61 -22.20
N GLU A 9 -13.92 -10.14 -21.04
CA GLU A 9 -14.09 -9.36 -19.79
C GLU A 9 -13.02 -9.70 -18.73
N HIS A 10 -12.09 -10.61 -19.04
CA HIS A 10 -10.91 -10.83 -18.20
C HIS A 10 -9.90 -9.69 -18.39
N GLU A 11 -10.13 -8.61 -17.65
CA GLU A 11 -9.12 -7.69 -17.14
C GLU A 11 -8.28 -6.88 -18.16
N VAL A 12 -8.93 -6.18 -19.10
CA VAL A 12 -8.30 -4.94 -19.59
C VAL A 12 -8.50 -3.87 -18.51
N LYS A 13 -7.74 -3.99 -17.41
CA LYS A 13 -7.56 -2.91 -16.44
C LYS A 13 -7.06 -1.70 -17.24
N PRO A 14 -7.54 -0.47 -16.97
CA PRO A 14 -7.05 0.68 -17.69
C PRO A 14 -5.55 0.81 -17.41
N LYS A 15 -4.73 0.38 -18.38
CA LYS A 15 -3.26 0.39 -18.32
C LYS A 15 -2.73 1.75 -17.82
N ASN A 16 -3.42 2.81 -18.21
CA ASN A 16 -3.16 4.17 -17.80
C ASN A 16 -3.26 4.39 -16.28
N GLU A 17 -4.27 3.85 -15.58
CA GLU A 17 -4.44 4.08 -14.13
C GLU A 17 -3.34 3.39 -13.32
N LEU A 18 -2.93 2.21 -13.76
CA LEU A 18 -1.84 1.49 -13.14
C LEU A 18 -0.50 2.20 -13.35
N ASP A 19 -0.23 2.65 -14.58
CA ASP A 19 0.99 3.41 -14.89
C ASP A 19 1.02 4.72 -14.08
N ILE A 20 -0.12 5.42 -13.98
CA ILE A 20 -0.27 6.62 -13.13
C ILE A 20 0.00 6.27 -11.66
N ALA A 21 -0.54 5.17 -11.13
CA ALA A 21 -0.34 4.76 -9.75
C ALA A 21 1.15 4.49 -9.45
N THR A 22 1.87 3.84 -10.36
CA THR A 22 3.31 3.63 -10.23
C THR A 22 4.07 4.95 -10.23
N CYS A 23 3.78 5.87 -11.14
CA CYS A 23 4.41 7.19 -11.16
C CYS A 23 4.15 7.98 -9.87
N VAL A 24 2.89 8.02 -9.43
CA VAL A 24 2.49 8.75 -8.21
C VAL A 24 3.09 8.12 -6.95
N GLY A 25 3.21 6.80 -6.89
CA GLY A 25 3.89 6.08 -5.81
C GLY A 25 5.38 6.42 -5.72
N ASN A 26 6.05 6.55 -6.86
CA ASN A 26 7.45 6.96 -6.89
C ASN A 26 7.64 8.40 -6.40
N ILE A 27 6.75 9.31 -6.80
CA ILE A 27 6.75 10.70 -6.30
C ILE A 27 6.58 10.73 -4.77
N SER A 28 5.67 9.92 -4.24
CA SER A 28 5.48 9.78 -2.79
C SER A 28 6.77 9.36 -2.07
N ASN A 29 7.48 8.36 -2.60
CA ASN A 29 8.73 7.88 -1.99
C ASN A 29 9.83 8.96 -2.05
N ILE A 30 9.99 9.63 -3.19
CA ILE A 30 10.98 10.72 -3.33
C ILE A 30 10.69 11.84 -2.32
N LEU A 31 9.43 12.22 -2.14
CA LEU A 31 9.05 13.24 -1.16
C LEU A 31 9.26 12.77 0.28
N HIS A 32 9.03 11.47 0.56
CA HIS A 32 9.33 10.87 1.86
C HIS A 32 10.82 10.96 2.18
N ASP A 33 11.68 10.60 1.21
CA ASP A 33 13.14 10.66 1.34
C ASP A 33 13.64 12.10 1.51
N GLN A 34 12.93 13.08 0.93
CA GLN A 34 13.20 14.51 1.10
C GLN A 34 12.68 15.08 2.44
N GLY A 35 11.94 14.29 3.23
CA GLY A 35 11.32 14.73 4.48
C GLY A 35 10.04 15.55 4.31
N ASP A 36 9.52 15.69 3.09
CA ASP A 36 8.22 16.34 2.81
C ASP A 36 7.07 15.36 3.09
N ILE A 37 6.84 15.11 4.38
CA ILE A 37 5.90 14.10 4.88
C ILE A 37 4.45 14.37 4.44
N GLU A 38 4.01 15.63 4.45
CA GLU A 38 2.62 15.96 4.12
C GLU A 38 2.31 15.75 2.64
N ARG A 39 3.21 16.17 1.74
CA ARG A 39 3.02 15.90 0.31
C ARG A 39 3.20 14.42 0.00
N SER A 40 4.16 13.76 0.65
CA SER A 40 4.30 12.30 0.54
C SER A 40 3.00 11.57 0.90
N LEU A 41 2.37 11.90 2.02
CA LEU A 41 1.07 11.34 2.42
C LEU A 41 -0.01 11.54 1.36
N SER A 42 -0.12 12.76 0.80
CA SER A 42 -1.12 13.06 -0.23
C SER A 42 -0.96 12.16 -1.45
N TYR A 43 0.27 11.99 -1.94
CA TYR A 43 0.54 11.12 -3.09
C TYR A 43 0.40 9.64 -2.74
N ALA A 44 0.82 9.19 -1.55
CA ALA A 44 0.63 7.81 -1.10
C ALA A 44 -0.85 7.42 -1.03
N ILE A 45 -1.72 8.31 -0.50
CA ILE A 45 -3.17 8.08 -0.43
C ILE A 45 -3.74 7.96 -1.84
N ARG A 46 -3.34 8.86 -2.75
CA ARG A 46 -3.78 8.82 -4.15
C ARG A 46 -3.34 7.52 -4.84
N THR A 47 -2.11 7.05 -4.60
CA THR A 47 -1.64 5.75 -5.12
C THR A 47 -2.50 4.60 -4.61
N ALA A 48 -2.82 4.57 -3.32
CA ALA A 48 -3.68 3.55 -2.74
C ALA A 48 -5.10 3.58 -3.31
N ASP A 49 -5.68 4.77 -3.53
CA ASP A 49 -7.01 4.90 -4.16
C ASP A 49 -7.02 4.36 -5.59
N LEU A 50 -6.02 4.73 -6.41
CA LEU A 50 -5.88 4.21 -7.77
C LEU A 50 -5.73 2.69 -7.79
N LEU A 51 -4.86 2.13 -6.92
CA LEU A 51 -4.64 0.69 -6.88
C LEU A 51 -5.82 -0.09 -6.29
N SER A 52 -6.64 0.54 -5.42
CA SER A 52 -7.84 -0.10 -4.87
C SER A 52 -8.89 -0.42 -5.94
N LYS A 53 -8.90 0.35 -7.04
CA LYS A 53 -9.76 0.17 -8.20
C LYS A 53 -9.25 -0.93 -9.15
N CYS A 54 -7.98 -1.30 -9.04
CA CYS A 54 -7.32 -2.31 -9.89
C CYS A 54 -7.44 -3.75 -9.35
N GLY A 55 -8.06 -3.95 -8.19
CA GLY A 55 -8.28 -5.25 -7.54
C GLY A 55 -7.50 -5.40 -6.23
N LYS A 56 -8.15 -5.97 -5.21
CA LYS A 56 -7.61 -6.06 -3.84
C LYS A 56 -6.49 -7.09 -3.66
N ASP A 57 -6.40 -8.06 -4.56
CA ASP A 57 -5.35 -9.10 -4.58
C ASP A 57 -4.07 -8.63 -5.29
N ASP A 58 -4.01 -7.36 -5.69
CA ASP A 58 -2.85 -6.77 -6.32
C ASP A 58 -1.76 -6.48 -5.28
N THR A 59 -0.61 -7.10 -5.46
CA THR A 59 0.58 -6.93 -4.60
C THR A 59 1.02 -5.47 -4.49
N ARG A 60 0.73 -4.64 -5.50
CA ARG A 60 0.99 -3.21 -5.51
C ARG A 60 0.10 -2.46 -4.52
N PHE A 61 -1.15 -2.89 -4.34
CA PHE A 61 -2.04 -2.28 -3.36
C PHE A 61 -1.53 -2.50 -1.94
N ALA A 62 -1.09 -3.73 -1.62
CA ALA A 62 -0.45 -4.04 -0.35
C ALA A 62 0.84 -3.22 -0.13
N ALA A 63 1.65 -3.03 -1.18
CA ALA A 63 2.85 -2.19 -1.10
C ALA A 63 2.51 -0.72 -0.82
N ALA A 64 1.47 -0.16 -1.47
CA ALA A 64 1.02 1.21 -1.22
C ALA A 64 0.52 1.41 0.22
N LEU A 65 -0.22 0.44 0.77
CA LEU A 65 -0.64 0.43 2.17
C LEU A 65 0.57 0.36 3.12
N ASN A 66 1.57 -0.47 2.82
CA ASN A 66 2.79 -0.53 3.61
C ASN A 66 3.58 0.80 3.58
N ASN A 67 3.62 1.48 2.43
CA ASN A 67 4.25 2.80 2.32
C ASN A 67 3.50 3.85 3.15
N LEU A 68 2.16 3.85 3.13
CA LEU A 68 1.36 4.69 4.02
C LEU A 68 1.70 4.47 5.49
N GLY A 69 1.80 3.20 5.91
CA GLY A 69 2.22 2.85 7.27
C GLY A 69 3.60 3.41 7.63
N ALA A 70 4.57 3.31 6.71
CA ALA A 70 5.91 3.83 6.91
C ALA A 70 5.93 5.37 7.04
N ILE A 71 5.17 6.07 6.20
CA ILE A 71 5.08 7.54 6.24
C ILE A 71 4.42 8.00 7.55
N TYR A 72 3.34 7.37 7.99
CA TYR A 72 2.71 7.67 9.29
C TYR A 72 3.65 7.38 10.48
N ARG A 73 4.46 6.32 10.38
CA ARG A 73 5.50 6.03 11.39
C ARG A 73 6.53 7.15 11.45
N THR A 74 7.00 7.67 10.31
CA THR A 74 7.91 8.82 10.26
C THR A 74 7.25 10.09 10.81
N LYS A 75 5.95 10.28 10.59
CA LYS A 75 5.15 11.38 11.18
C LYS A 75 4.95 11.25 12.69
N GLY A 76 5.21 10.07 13.28
CA GLY A 76 4.99 9.77 14.70
C GLY A 76 3.57 9.33 15.05
N ASP A 77 2.68 9.19 14.06
CA ASP A 77 1.33 8.65 14.24
C ASP A 77 1.36 7.12 14.16
N PHE A 78 1.80 6.51 15.26
CA PHE A 78 1.97 5.05 15.35
C PHE A 78 0.65 4.29 15.26
N VAL A 79 -0.47 4.90 15.66
CA VAL A 79 -1.81 4.30 15.58
C VAL A 79 -2.21 4.12 14.11
N LYS A 80 -2.12 5.19 13.31
CA LYS A 80 -2.37 5.07 11.87
C LYS A 80 -1.35 4.20 11.17
N ALA A 81 -0.08 4.28 11.55
CA ALA A 81 0.96 3.42 10.98
C ALA A 81 0.58 1.94 11.11
N ARG A 82 0.17 1.51 12.32
CA ARG A 82 -0.30 0.14 12.59
C ARG A 82 -1.50 -0.22 11.72
N GLU A 83 -2.53 0.62 11.67
CA GLU A 83 -3.74 0.37 10.87
C GLU A 83 -3.39 0.07 9.40
N TYR A 84 -2.49 0.86 8.80
CA TYR A 84 -2.08 0.66 7.41
C TYR A 84 -1.24 -0.59 7.20
N PHE A 85 -0.36 -0.96 8.14
CA PHE A 85 0.37 -2.22 8.07
C PHE A 85 -0.56 -3.44 8.19
N GLU A 86 -1.55 -3.39 9.07
CA GLU A 86 -2.55 -4.47 9.22
C GLU A 86 -3.42 -4.60 7.97
N ARG A 87 -3.84 -3.47 7.37
CA ARG A 87 -4.55 -3.47 6.09
C ARG A 87 -3.70 -4.06 4.96
N ALA A 88 -2.40 -3.73 4.92
CA ALA A 88 -1.47 -4.32 3.96
C ALA A 88 -1.39 -5.85 4.12
N LEU A 89 -1.29 -6.37 5.35
CA LEU A 89 -1.32 -7.81 5.62
C LEU A 89 -2.61 -8.46 5.16
N LYS A 90 -3.75 -7.84 5.41
CA LYS A 90 -5.08 -8.37 5.03
C LYS A 90 -5.30 -8.38 3.51
N SER A 91 -4.64 -7.49 2.77
CA SER A 91 -4.69 -7.48 1.29
C SER A 91 -3.80 -8.53 0.63
N LEU A 92 -2.98 -9.27 1.39
CA LEU A 92 -2.12 -10.32 0.84
C LEU A 92 -2.77 -11.70 1.01
N PRO A 93 -3.14 -12.39 -0.08
CA PRO A 93 -3.83 -13.68 0.01
C PRO A 93 -2.90 -14.84 0.42
N ASP A 94 -1.58 -14.71 0.29
CA ASP A 94 -0.60 -15.77 0.57
C ASP A 94 0.30 -15.42 1.79
N GLU A 95 0.46 -16.39 2.69
CA GLU A 95 1.36 -16.32 3.84
C GLU A 95 2.84 -16.20 3.45
N LYS A 96 3.25 -16.68 2.27
CA LYS A 96 4.64 -16.64 1.80
C LYS A 96 5.00 -15.34 1.08
N HIS A 97 4.08 -14.38 1.00
CA HIS A 97 4.29 -13.18 0.22
C HIS A 97 5.39 -12.26 0.82
N PRO A 98 6.35 -11.76 0.02
CA PRO A 98 7.51 -11.01 0.51
C PRO A 98 7.17 -9.75 1.30
N TYR A 99 6.03 -9.11 0.99
CA TYR A 99 5.56 -7.92 1.71
C TYR A 99 4.90 -8.24 3.07
N ARG A 100 4.48 -9.49 3.29
CA ARG A 100 3.88 -9.91 4.58
C ARG A 100 4.90 -9.85 5.70
N ARG A 101 6.13 -10.32 5.44
CA ARG A 101 7.24 -10.27 6.41
C ARG A 101 7.55 -8.82 6.82
N SER A 102 7.59 -7.92 5.84
CA SER A 102 7.86 -6.49 6.09
C SER A 102 6.75 -5.84 6.92
N ALA A 103 5.48 -6.08 6.59
CA ALA A 103 4.37 -5.52 7.35
C ALA A 103 4.29 -6.08 8.78
N LEU A 104 4.54 -7.38 8.97
CA LEU A 104 4.61 -7.99 10.29
C LEU A 104 5.77 -7.42 11.13
N ALA A 105 6.96 -7.32 10.54
CA ALA A 105 8.12 -6.73 11.21
C ALA A 105 7.86 -5.29 11.65
N ASN A 106 7.18 -4.50 10.82
CA ASN A 106 6.79 -3.14 11.15
C ASN A 106 5.78 -3.09 12.32
N ILE A 107 4.77 -3.96 12.35
CA ILE A 107 3.81 -4.03 13.47
C ILE A 107 4.50 -4.41 14.77
N THR A 108 5.37 -5.43 14.76
CA THR A 108 6.13 -5.85 15.95
C THR A 108 7.07 -4.75 16.45
N ALA A 109 7.68 -3.98 15.55
CA ALA A 109 8.48 -2.82 15.93
C ALA A 109 7.63 -1.75 16.65
N LEU A 110 6.41 -1.49 16.17
CA LEU A 110 5.48 -0.55 16.81
C LEU A 110 5.04 -1.03 18.20
N GLU A 111 4.74 -2.31 18.37
CA GLU A 111 4.39 -2.90 19.67
C GLU A 111 5.51 -2.78 20.69
N THR A 112 6.75 -2.90 20.23
CA THR A 112 7.93 -2.75 21.09
C THR A 112 8.07 -1.30 21.55
N ILE A 113 7.85 -0.33 20.65
CA ILE A 113 7.86 1.10 20.98
C ILE A 113 6.77 1.45 22.00
N GLU A 114 5.55 0.92 21.84
CA GLU A 114 4.46 1.14 22.80
C GLU A 114 4.78 0.56 24.19
N LYS A 115 5.40 -0.62 24.25
CA LYS A 115 5.82 -1.25 25.51
C LYS A 115 6.92 -0.46 26.23
N MET A 116 7.84 0.17 25.50
CA MET A 116 8.90 1.01 26.09
C MET A 116 8.40 2.36 26.63
N LYS A 117 7.17 2.77 26.26
CA LYS A 117 6.55 4.03 26.73
C LYS A 117 5.67 3.85 27.97
N LYS A 118 5.50 2.62 28.45
CA LYS A 118 4.77 2.27 29.69
C LYS A 118 5.76 1.97 30.80
#